data_AF-A0A1Q3JUR6-F1
#
_entry.id   AF-A0A1Q3JUR6-F1
#
_cell.length_a   1.000
_cell.length_b   1.000
_cell.length_c   1.000
_cell.angle_alpha   90.00
_cell.angle_beta   90.00
_cell.angle_gamma   90.00
#
_symmetry.space_group_name_H-M   'P 1'
#
loop_
_entity.id
_entity.type
_entity.pdbx_description
1 polymer ?
#
loop_
_entity_poly.entity_id
_entity_poly.type
_entity_poly.pdbx_seq_one_letter_code
_entity_poly.pdbx_strand_id
1 'polypeptide(L)'
;MTARRIDADALLDLATEMLRAEVLPALAPEQRYAGAMIANALEIARRALAEEVEAAEWSLLDSLYEEGEGSTAQLARDIRADTLPKGKAADIAEALRTLLIAELRVRNPRFLASRGIGG
;
A
#
# COMPACT_ATOMS: atom_id res chain seq x y z
N MET A 1 -35.08 -2.99 -3.94
CA MET A 1 -33.87 -2.84 -4.77
C MET A 1 -32.78 -2.30 -3.88
N THR A 2 -31.90 -3.16 -3.39
CA THR A 2 -30.80 -2.79 -2.50
C THR A 2 -29.77 -2.03 -3.33
N ALA A 3 -29.55 -0.75 -3.03
CA ALA A 3 -28.51 0.05 -3.67
C ALA A 3 -27.17 -0.65 -3.40
N ARG A 4 -26.58 -1.26 -4.45
CA ARG A 4 -25.25 -1.83 -4.38
C ARG A 4 -24.31 -0.67 -4.13
N ARG A 5 -23.86 -0.52 -2.88
CA ARG A 5 -22.88 0.49 -2.49
C ARG A 5 -21.64 0.23 -3.35
N ILE A 6 -21.31 1.18 -4.23
CA ILE A 6 -20.11 1.07 -5.04
C ILE A 6 -18.93 1.16 -4.06
N ASP A 7 -18.00 0.23 -4.21
CA ASP A 7 -16.80 0.16 -3.39
C ASP A 7 -15.92 1.40 -3.61
N ALA A 8 -15.20 1.83 -2.57
CA ALA A 8 -14.40 3.06 -2.61
C ALA A 8 -13.31 3.01 -3.69
N ASP A 9 -12.69 1.83 -3.86
CA ASP A 9 -11.71 1.59 -4.91
C ASP A 9 -12.32 1.70 -6.31
N ALA A 10 -13.52 1.15 -6.50
CA ALA A 10 -14.23 1.25 -7.78
C ALA A 10 -14.63 2.69 -8.12
N LEU A 11 -14.92 3.53 -7.12
CA LEU A 11 -15.18 4.96 -7.32
C LEU A 11 -13.91 5.73 -7.71
N LEU A 12 -12.78 5.42 -7.08
CA LEU A 12 -11.49 6.03 -7.40
C LEU A 12 -10.99 5.62 -8.79
N ASP A 13 -11.21 4.36 -9.19
CA ASP A 13 -10.90 3.88 -10.54
C ASP A 13 -11.74 4.61 -11.58
N LEU A 14 -13.05 4.67 -11.39
CA LEU A 14 -13.95 5.37 -12.30
C LEU A 14 -13.59 6.86 -12.44
N ALA A 15 -13.31 7.54 -11.33
CA ALA A 15 -12.92 8.95 -11.34
C ALA A 15 -11.58 9.17 -12.07
N THR A 16 -10.61 8.27 -11.87
CA THR A 16 -9.30 8.36 -12.52
C THR A 16 -9.40 8.09 -14.02
N GLU A 17 -10.22 7.11 -14.43
CA GLU A 17 -10.47 6.79 -15.83
C GLU A 17 -11.14 7.97 -16.55
N MET A 18 -12.24 8.50 -16.00
CA MET A 18 -12.92 9.68 -16.57
C MET A 18 -11.99 10.90 -16.65
N LEU A 19 -11.20 11.15 -15.60
CA LEU A 19 -10.25 12.27 -15.58
C LEU A 19 -9.22 12.14 -16.71
N ARG A 20 -8.75 10.92 -17.00
CA ARG A 20 -7.73 10.68 -18.03
C ARG A 20 -8.29 10.63 -19.44
N ALA A 21 -9.41 9.95 -19.63
CA ALA A 21 -9.97 9.69 -20.96
C ALA A 21 -10.78 10.89 -21.47
N GLU A 22 -11.46 11.61 -20.59
CA GLU A 22 -12.43 12.64 -20.99
C GLU A 22 -11.99 14.04 -20.60
N VAL A 23 -11.60 14.24 -19.34
CA VAL A 23 -11.35 15.59 -18.82
C VAL A 23 -9.99 16.12 -19.27
N LEU A 24 -8.91 15.36 -19.09
CA LEU A 24 -7.54 15.77 -19.42
C LEU A 24 -7.38 16.22 -20.89
N PRO A 25 -7.91 15.50 -21.88
CA PRO A 25 -7.84 15.93 -23.29
C PRO A 25 -8.63 17.22 -23.57
N ALA A 26 -9.71 17.46 -22.83
CA ALA A 26 -10.57 18.64 -22.97
C ALA A 26 -10.01 19.89 -22.28
N LEU A 27 -9.02 19.75 -21.39
CA LEU A 27 -8.41 20.88 -20.69
C LEU A 27 -7.53 21.73 -21.62
N ALA A 28 -7.58 23.04 -21.37
CA ALA A 28 -6.66 24.00 -21.96
C ALA A 28 -5.20 23.63 -21.61
N PRO A 29 -4.23 23.90 -22.49
CA PRO A 29 -2.83 23.48 -22.31
C PRO A 29 -2.24 23.85 -20.94
N GLU A 30 -2.60 25.03 -20.41
CA GLU A 30 -2.12 25.57 -19.14
C GLU A 30 -2.61 24.76 -17.93
N GLN A 31 -3.75 24.07 -18.07
CA GLN A 31 -4.38 23.30 -17.00
C GLN A 31 -4.03 21.80 -17.05
N ARG A 32 -3.45 21.32 -18.16
CA ARG A 32 -3.12 19.89 -18.33
C ARG A 32 -2.15 19.37 -17.29
N TYR A 33 -1.18 20.18 -16.87
CA TYR A 33 -0.26 19.80 -15.80
C TYR A 33 -1.00 19.57 -14.48
N ALA A 34 -1.92 20.47 -14.12
CA ALA A 34 -2.73 20.32 -12.91
C ALA A 34 -3.63 19.06 -12.99
N GLY A 35 -4.27 18.82 -14.13
CA GLY A 35 -5.05 17.60 -14.35
C GLY A 35 -4.23 16.32 -14.22
N ALA A 36 -3.00 16.31 -14.76
CA ALA A 36 -2.09 15.16 -14.66
C ALA A 36 -1.60 14.94 -13.23
N MET A 37 -1.34 16.02 -12.47
CA MET A 37 -1.05 15.94 -11.04
C MET A 37 -2.21 15.34 -10.25
N ILE A 38 -3.45 15.75 -10.50
CA ILE A 38 -4.63 15.21 -9.83
C ILE A 38 -4.77 13.71 -10.13
N ALA A 39 -4.63 13.30 -11.40
CA ALA A 39 -4.68 11.89 -11.78
C ALA A 39 -3.60 11.05 -11.08
N ASN A 40 -2.39 11.59 -10.92
CA ASN A 40 -1.33 10.93 -10.15
C ASN A 40 -1.63 10.86 -8.65
N ALA A 41 -2.20 11.92 -8.08
CA ALA A 41 -2.56 11.95 -6.66
C ALA A 41 -3.66 10.92 -6.33
N LEU A 42 -4.67 10.78 -7.20
CA LEU A 42 -5.74 9.78 -7.04
C LEU A 42 -5.22 8.35 -7.10
N GLU A 43 -4.28 8.05 -8.00
CA GLU A 43 -3.58 6.76 -8.05
C GLU A 43 -2.82 6.45 -6.76
N ILE A 44 -2.13 7.45 -6.20
CA ILE A 44 -1.41 7.30 -4.93
C ILE A 44 -2.40 7.04 -3.79
N ALA A 45 -3.50 7.79 -3.75
CA ALA A 45 -4.54 7.64 -2.73
C ALA A 45 -5.19 6.25 -2.79
N ARG A 46 -5.56 5.77 -3.98
CA ARG A 46 -6.09 4.42 -4.19
C ARG A 46 -5.13 3.35 -3.66
N ARG A 47 -3.84 3.47 -3.99
CA ARG A 47 -2.83 2.52 -3.49
C ARG A 47 -2.67 2.60 -1.98
N ALA A 48 -2.76 3.79 -1.38
CA ALA A 48 -2.67 3.94 0.07
C ALA A 48 -3.86 3.33 0.81
N LEU A 49 -5.01 3.17 0.13
CA LEU A 49 -6.20 2.53 0.66
C LEU A 49 -6.20 1.00 0.47
N ALA A 50 -5.22 0.44 -0.25
CA ALA A 50 -5.14 -1.00 -0.45
C ALA A 50 -4.84 -1.71 0.88
N GLU A 51 -5.83 -2.48 1.34
CA GLU A 51 -5.87 -3.24 2.61
C GLU A 51 -4.68 -4.23 2.78
N GLU A 52 -3.95 -4.53 1.70
CA GLU A 52 -2.84 -5.49 1.69
C GLU A 52 -1.68 -5.11 2.64
N VAL A 53 -1.39 -3.82 2.82
CA VAL A 53 -0.30 -3.38 3.71
C VAL A 53 -0.69 -3.58 5.17
N GLU A 54 -1.91 -3.17 5.54
CA GLU A 54 -2.43 -3.38 6.89
C GLU A 54 -2.52 -4.87 7.18
N ALA A 55 -3.10 -5.69 6.29
CA ALA A 55 -3.23 -7.13 6.50
C ALA A 55 -1.86 -7.83 6.70
N ALA A 56 -0.83 -7.43 5.95
CA ALA A 56 0.52 -7.96 6.13
C ALA A 56 1.15 -7.53 7.47
N GLU A 57 0.88 -6.30 7.92
CA GLU A 57 1.33 -5.79 9.22
C GLU A 57 0.67 -6.55 10.37
N TRP A 58 -0.66 -6.70 10.34
CA TRP A 58 -1.42 -7.46 11.32
C TRP A 58 -0.93 -8.91 11.39
N SER A 59 -0.79 -9.59 10.25
CA SER A 59 -0.30 -10.97 10.21
C SER A 59 1.11 -11.14 10.79
N LEU A 60 2.01 -10.17 10.58
CA LEU A 60 3.35 -10.18 11.17
C LEU A 60 3.27 -10.02 12.69
N LEU A 61 2.49 -9.04 13.16
CA LEU A 61 2.39 -8.72 14.59
C LEU A 61 1.71 -9.84 15.38
N ASP A 62 0.63 -10.43 14.87
CA ASP A 62 -0.07 -11.56 15.52
C ASP A 62 0.80 -12.83 15.59
N SER A 63 1.78 -12.97 14.70
CA SER A 63 2.72 -14.11 14.74
C SER A 63 3.78 -13.99 15.86
N LEU A 64 3.94 -12.79 16.42
CA LEU A 64 5.00 -12.43 17.37
C LEU A 64 4.48 -12.01 18.74
N TYR A 65 3.29 -11.44 18.80
CA TYR A 65 2.68 -10.88 19.99
C TYR A 65 1.28 -11.47 20.19
N GLU A 66 0.80 -11.48 21.43
CA GLU A 66 -0.60 -11.82 21.71
C GLU A 66 -1.53 -10.76 21.06
N GLU A 67 -2.76 -11.16 20.71
CA GLU A 67 -3.70 -10.34 19.94
C GLU A 67 -3.83 -8.92 20.53
N GLY A 68 -3.46 -7.91 19.74
CA GLY A 68 -3.57 -6.50 20.12
C GLY A 68 -2.43 -5.93 20.98
N GLU A 69 -1.42 -6.73 21.36
CA GLU A 69 -0.26 -6.25 22.13
C GLU A 69 0.94 -5.82 21.25
N GLY A 70 0.97 -6.25 19.99
CA GLY A 70 2.04 -5.96 19.05
C GLY A 70 1.95 -4.58 18.39
N SER A 71 3.07 -3.88 18.28
CA SER A 71 3.20 -2.72 17.39
C SER A 71 4.53 -2.75 16.64
N THR A 72 4.60 -2.12 15.48
CA THR A 72 5.86 -1.96 14.73
C THR A 72 6.96 -1.26 15.53
N ALA A 73 6.58 -0.33 16.42
CA ALA A 73 7.52 0.31 17.34
C ALA A 73 8.05 -0.63 18.43
N GLN A 74 7.23 -1.58 18.90
CA GLN A 74 7.66 -2.65 19.82
C GLN A 74 8.57 -3.63 19.10
N LEU A 75 8.20 -4.09 17.89
CA LEU A 75 9.01 -4.96 17.05
C LEU A 75 10.41 -4.39 16.77
N ALA A 76 10.48 -3.11 16.41
CA ALA A 76 11.77 -2.45 16.19
C ALA A 76 12.64 -2.37 17.46
N ARG A 77 12.04 -2.27 18.66
CA ARG A 77 12.77 -2.33 19.92
C ARG A 77 13.27 -3.74 20.19
N ASP A 78 12.42 -4.75 20.00
CA ASP A 78 12.77 -6.15 20.28
C ASP A 78 13.84 -6.69 19.33
N ILE A 79 13.81 -6.31 18.06
CA ILE A 79 14.87 -6.61 17.09
C ILE A 79 16.22 -6.04 17.56
N ARG A 80 16.25 -4.77 17.98
CA ARG A 80 17.49 -4.11 18.42
C ARG A 80 18.02 -4.65 19.73
N ALA A 81 17.12 -5.13 20.60
CA ALA A 81 17.45 -5.71 21.89
C ALA A 81 17.82 -7.20 21.82
N ASP A 82 17.67 -7.83 20.64
CA ASP A 82 17.83 -9.28 20.45
C ASP A 82 16.93 -10.11 21.39
N THR A 83 15.73 -9.59 21.67
CA THR A 83 14.76 -10.21 22.60
C THR A 83 13.68 -11.02 21.90
N LEU A 84 13.73 -11.11 20.56
CA LEU A 84 12.78 -11.88 19.79
C LEU A 84 12.86 -13.39 20.08
N PRO A 85 11.77 -14.14 19.89
CA PRO A 85 11.77 -15.59 20.08
C PRO A 85 12.87 -16.27 19.26
N LYS A 86 13.76 -17.00 19.93
CA LYS A 86 14.86 -17.73 19.28
C LYS A 86 14.29 -18.75 18.30
N GLY A 87 14.89 -18.83 17.10
CA GLY A 87 14.46 -19.74 16.03
C GLY A 87 13.46 -19.15 15.02
N LYS A 88 12.89 -17.96 15.28
CA LYS A 88 11.97 -17.27 14.34
C LYS A 88 12.64 -16.21 13.45
N ALA A 89 13.96 -16.04 13.53
CA ALA A 89 14.66 -14.94 12.83
C ALA A 89 14.46 -14.96 11.31
N ALA A 90 14.45 -16.15 10.69
CA ALA A 90 14.20 -16.31 9.26
C ALA A 90 12.75 -15.95 8.89
N ASP A 91 11.77 -16.38 9.70
CA ASP A 91 10.35 -16.10 9.49
C ASP A 91 10.06 -14.58 9.62
N ILE A 92 10.70 -13.92 10.59
CA ILE A 92 10.60 -12.47 10.79
C ILE A 92 11.21 -11.71 9.61
N ALA A 93 12.37 -12.15 9.10
CA ALA A 93 13.00 -11.52 7.96
C ALA A 93 12.11 -11.60 6.70
N GLU A 94 11.46 -12.74 6.47
CA GLU A 94 10.56 -12.92 5.33
C GLU A 94 9.26 -12.13 5.48
N ALA A 95 8.71 -12.06 6.70
CA ALA A 95 7.52 -11.26 6.97
C ALA A 95 7.79 -9.75 6.86
N LEU A 96 8.93 -9.25 7.36
CA LEU A 96 9.38 -7.86 7.16
C LEU A 96 9.61 -7.54 5.67
N ARG A 97 10.14 -8.50 4.92
CA ARG A 97 10.30 -8.37 3.47
C ARG A 97 8.95 -8.27 2.77
N THR A 98 7.99 -9.09 3.17
CA THR A 98 6.61 -9.07 2.63
C THR A 98 5.96 -7.71 2.90
N LEU A 99 6.07 -7.19 4.12
CA LEU A 99 5.58 -5.87 4.49
C LEU A 99 6.24 -4.75 3.67
N LEU A 100 7.57 -4.80 3.51
CA LEU A 100 8.30 -3.83 2.70
C LEU A 100 7.89 -3.88 1.22
N ILE A 101 7.67 -5.08 0.67
CA ILE A 101 7.17 -5.23 -0.70
C ILE A 101 5.77 -4.65 -0.83
N ALA A 102 4.86 -4.92 0.13
CA ALA A 102 3.53 -4.35 0.15
C ALA A 102 3.58 -2.81 0.20
N GLU A 103 4.39 -2.23 1.09
CA GLU A 103 4.58 -0.78 1.19
C GLU A 103 5.16 -0.19 -0.11
N LEU A 104 6.13 -0.86 -0.72
CA LEU A 104 6.75 -0.39 -1.96
C LEU A 104 5.81 -0.51 -3.18
N ARG A 105 4.88 -1.47 -3.21
CA ARG A 105 3.84 -1.53 -4.26
C ARG A 105 2.98 -0.27 -4.24
N VAL A 106 2.74 0.27 -3.05
CA VAL A 106 1.99 1.50 -2.84
C VAL A 106 2.82 2.72 -3.17
N ARG A 107 3.97 2.88 -2.51
CA ARG A 107 4.75 4.12 -2.53
C ARG A 107 5.71 4.25 -3.72
N ASN A 108 6.23 3.14 -4.24
CA ASN A 108 7.23 3.16 -5.31
C ASN A 108 7.23 1.88 -6.19
N PRO A 109 6.14 1.61 -6.93
CA PRO A 109 6.04 0.39 -7.73
C PRO A 109 7.08 0.32 -8.87
N ARG A 110 7.57 1.48 -9.35
CA ARG A 110 8.64 1.54 -10.36
C ARG A 110 9.96 0.96 -9.82
N PHE A 111 10.25 1.19 -8.54
CA PHE A 111 11.43 0.62 -7.89
C PHE A 111 11.32 -0.90 -7.70
N LEU A 112 10.13 -1.43 -7.42
CA LEU A 112 9.92 -2.88 -7.37
C LEU A 112 10.10 -3.52 -8.75
N ALA A 113 9.51 -2.92 -9.79
CA ALA A 113 9.63 -3.40 -11.16
C ALA A 113 11.10 -3.43 -11.63
N SER A 114 11.90 -2.42 -11.27
CA SER A 114 13.33 -2.38 -11.64
C SER A 114 14.19 -3.41 -10.88
N ARG A 115 13.69 -3.94 -9.76
CA ARG A 115 14.34 -4.98 -8.96
C ARG A 115 13.88 -6.40 -9.34
N GLY A 116 12.89 -6.56 -10.22
CA GLY A 116 12.32 -7.86 -10.58
C GLY A 116 11.54 -8.53 -9.44
N ILE A 117 11.07 -7.75 -8.47
CA ILE A 117 10.34 -8.25 -7.30
C ILE A 117 8.86 -7.90 -7.50
N GLY A 118 8.01 -8.90 -7.73
CA GLY A 118 6.56 -8.72 -7.87
C GLY A 118 5.96 -9.02 -9.25
N GLY A 119 6.50 -10.02 -9.96
CA GLY A 119 5.75 -10.73 -11.01
C GLY A 119 4.81 -11.77 -10.39
#